data_AF-A0A970RSL0-F1
#
_entry.id   AF-A0A970RSL0-F1
#
_cell.length_a   1.000
_cell.length_b   1.000
_cell.length_c   1.000
_cell.angle_alpha   90.00
_cell.angle_beta   90.00
_cell.angle_gamma   90.00
#
_symmetry.space_group_name_H-M   'P 1'
#
loop_
_entity.id
_entity.type
_entity.pdbx_description
1 polymer ?
#
loop_
_entity_poly.entity_id
_entity_poly.type
_entity_poly.pdbx_seq_one_letter_code
_entity_poly.pdbx_strand_id
1 'polypeptide(L)'
;MNGITRLSGIFGNGMVLQRDAWNTIIGTDERAERVTAELRGNTYSADTENGRFSIRIPPQGAAVNITVIVTGTERIILQNVCFGDVFMLSGQSNMELPMTRVADLSREDIDQANNPLIRQFRLAPQYVFGEESESHLMDAPWTGAVPGEILEMSAAGYFFARRIFEKINVPIGLVLNAQGGSSVEAWMPMNVLDKFGDFHGPIQPFLRDGSLDEFLADRQRRVDAWYAGLVTEGVAVRSREIPEDAYPVTLPGLFPADPEKFCGSVWFYKDFTLEKDPGEQGFLYLG
;
A
#
# COMPACT_ATOMS: atom_id res chain seq x y z
N MET A 1 19.46 -6.89 -21.30
CA MET A 1 19.01 -6.85 -19.90
C MET A 1 20.25 -6.80 -19.02
N ASN A 2 20.37 -5.80 -18.16
CA ASN A 2 21.54 -5.66 -17.30
C ASN A 2 21.36 -6.61 -16.10
N GLY A 3 21.95 -7.80 -16.16
CA GLY A 3 22.00 -8.79 -15.06
C GLY A 3 22.88 -8.31 -13.91
N ILE A 4 22.52 -7.16 -13.33
CA ILE A 4 23.14 -6.57 -12.14
C ILE A 4 22.40 -7.05 -10.88
N THR A 5 23.05 -6.94 -9.72
CA THR A 5 22.43 -7.29 -8.43
C THR A 5 21.16 -6.49 -8.20
N ARG A 6 20.05 -7.17 -7.89
CA ARG A 6 18.78 -6.57 -7.48
C ARG A 6 18.22 -7.30 -6.27
N LEU A 7 17.67 -6.55 -5.33
CA LEU A 7 16.94 -7.12 -4.19
C LEU A 7 15.45 -7.22 -4.53
N SER A 8 14.73 -8.12 -3.86
CA SER A 8 13.26 -8.08 -3.88
C SER A 8 12.78 -6.73 -3.32
N GLY A 9 11.72 -6.16 -3.89
CA GLY A 9 11.34 -4.75 -3.67
C GLY A 9 10.94 -4.36 -2.25
N ILE A 10 10.77 -5.32 -1.34
CA ILE A 10 10.58 -5.08 0.10
C ILE A 10 11.88 -4.64 0.80
N PHE A 11 13.05 -4.98 0.27
CA PHE A 11 14.32 -4.59 0.87
C PHE A 11 14.72 -3.19 0.40
N GLY A 12 14.68 -2.24 1.33
CA GLY A 12 14.97 -0.85 1.04
C GLY A 12 15.47 -0.10 2.26
N ASN A 13 15.80 1.17 2.06
CA ASN A 13 16.12 2.07 3.15
C ASN A 13 14.93 2.18 4.11
N GLY A 14 15.22 2.25 5.42
CA GLY A 14 14.17 2.34 6.42
C GLY A 14 13.42 1.02 6.69
N MET A 15 13.80 -0.11 6.09
CA MET A 15 13.10 -1.37 6.36
C MET A 15 13.19 -1.84 7.81
N VAL A 16 12.24 -2.69 8.21
CA VAL A 16 12.25 -3.39 9.50
C VAL A 16 12.33 -4.89 9.26
N LEU A 17 13.37 -5.53 9.78
CA LEU A 17 13.56 -6.97 9.80
C LEU A 17 13.07 -7.56 11.14
N GLN A 18 12.63 -8.81 11.13
CA GLN A 18 12.12 -9.47 12.34
C GLN A 18 13.27 -9.73 13.33
N ARG A 19 13.17 -9.20 14.54
CA ARG A 19 14.12 -9.51 15.62
C ARG A 19 13.93 -10.93 16.13
N ASP A 20 14.97 -11.46 16.78
CA ASP A 20 14.97 -12.74 17.48
C ASP A 20 14.59 -13.95 16.60
N ALA A 21 14.68 -13.78 15.27
CA ALA A 21 14.38 -14.80 14.27
C ALA A 21 15.37 -14.73 13.09
N TRP A 22 15.46 -15.83 12.34
CA TRP A 22 16.20 -15.85 11.08
C TRP A 22 15.52 -14.94 10.07
N ASN A 23 16.30 -14.09 9.41
CA ASN A 23 15.83 -13.29 8.28
C ASN A 23 16.51 -13.77 7.00
N THR A 24 15.85 -13.56 5.87
CA THR A 24 16.38 -13.95 4.56
C THR A 24 16.32 -12.74 3.64
N ILE A 25 17.48 -12.33 3.12
CA ILE A 25 17.57 -11.31 2.06
C ILE A 25 17.62 -12.05 0.74
N ILE A 26 16.61 -11.83 -0.11
CA ILE A 26 16.48 -12.47 -1.42
C ILE A 26 16.62 -11.45 -2.55
N GLY A 27 17.12 -11.91 -3.69
CA GLY A 27 17.34 -11.08 -4.86
C GLY A 27 17.78 -11.88 -6.08
N THR A 28 18.12 -11.15 -7.14
CA THR A 28 18.61 -11.69 -8.40
C THR A 28 19.95 -11.07 -8.80
N ASP A 29 20.81 -11.89 -9.42
CA ASP A 29 22.03 -11.46 -10.10
C ASP A 29 22.43 -12.56 -11.08
N GLU A 30 22.30 -12.35 -12.37
CA GLU A 30 22.60 -13.39 -13.38
C GLU A 30 24.10 -13.64 -13.60
N ARG A 31 24.97 -12.80 -13.02
CA ARG A 31 26.42 -12.79 -13.32
C ARG A 31 27.30 -13.04 -12.11
N ALA A 32 26.82 -12.75 -10.89
CA ALA A 32 27.55 -13.07 -9.68
C ALA A 32 27.39 -14.55 -9.34
N GLU A 33 28.48 -15.28 -9.16
CA GLU A 33 28.44 -16.65 -8.64
C GLU A 33 28.04 -16.69 -7.15
N ARG A 34 28.38 -15.63 -6.41
CA ARG A 34 28.12 -15.49 -4.98
C ARG A 34 27.83 -14.04 -4.63
N VAL A 35 26.85 -13.84 -3.76
CA VAL A 35 26.45 -12.53 -3.23
C VAL A 35 26.68 -12.51 -1.71
N THR A 36 27.11 -11.36 -1.19
CA THR A 36 27.39 -11.16 0.24
C THR A 36 26.49 -10.09 0.84
N ALA A 37 26.19 -10.21 2.13
CA ALA A 37 25.55 -9.18 2.93
C ALA A 37 26.40 -8.91 4.18
N GLU A 38 26.77 -7.66 4.39
CA GLU A 38 27.53 -7.22 5.55
C GLU A 38 26.65 -6.39 6.48
N LEU A 39 26.64 -6.72 7.77
CA LEU A 39 26.05 -5.89 8.81
C LEU A 39 26.75 -6.11 10.14
N ARG A 40 26.98 -5.03 10.88
CA ARG A 40 27.66 -5.04 12.20
C ARG A 40 29.02 -5.77 12.19
N GLY A 41 29.78 -5.63 11.11
CA GLY A 41 31.09 -6.27 10.95
C GLY A 41 31.05 -7.77 10.68
N ASN A 42 29.87 -8.37 10.54
CA ASN A 42 29.71 -9.75 10.09
C ASN A 42 29.38 -9.79 8.60
N THR A 43 29.94 -10.77 7.91
CA THR A 43 29.67 -11.03 6.49
C THR A 43 28.94 -12.36 6.36
N TYR A 44 27.81 -12.34 5.65
CA TYR A 44 27.02 -13.50 5.27
C TYR A 44 27.06 -13.64 3.76
N SER A 45 26.90 -14.85 3.24
CA SER A 45 26.95 -15.09 1.79
C SER A 45 25.95 -16.16 1.36
N ALA A 46 25.60 -16.12 0.08
CA ALA A 46 24.84 -17.16 -0.59
C ALA A 46 25.36 -17.30 -2.02
N ASP A 47 25.35 -18.53 -2.51
CA ASP A 47 25.59 -18.81 -3.92
C ASP A 47 24.36 -18.41 -4.73
N THR A 48 24.63 -17.98 -5.96
CA THR A 48 23.58 -17.68 -6.92
C THR A 48 23.21 -18.95 -7.68
N GLU A 49 21.94 -19.33 -7.62
CA GLU A 49 21.38 -20.46 -8.33
C GLU A 49 20.33 -19.95 -9.33
N ASN A 50 20.53 -20.23 -10.63
CA ASN A 50 19.65 -19.77 -11.72
C ASN A 50 19.42 -18.24 -11.68
N GLY A 51 20.46 -17.47 -11.38
CA GLY A 51 20.39 -16.01 -11.27
C GLY A 51 19.70 -15.49 -10.01
N ARG A 52 19.37 -16.34 -9.03
CA ARG A 52 18.74 -15.97 -7.75
C ARG A 52 19.66 -16.27 -6.57
N PHE A 53 19.59 -15.47 -5.51
CA PHE A 53 20.32 -15.72 -4.27
C PHE A 53 19.41 -15.53 -3.05
N SER A 54 19.79 -16.18 -1.94
CA SER A 54 19.05 -16.16 -0.68
C SER A 54 20.02 -16.17 0.50
N ILE A 55 20.32 -14.99 1.04
CA ILE A 55 21.28 -14.81 2.14
C ILE A 55 20.54 -14.88 3.47
N ARG A 56 20.92 -15.85 4.30
CA ARG A 56 20.36 -16.02 5.65
C ARG A 56 21.14 -15.19 6.67
N ILE A 57 20.40 -14.36 7.41
CA ILE A 57 20.90 -13.54 8.51
C ILE A 57 20.45 -14.19 9.83
N PRO A 58 21.38 -14.52 10.75
CA PRO A 58 21.02 -15.11 12.04
C PRO A 58 20.22 -14.15 12.91
N PRO A 59 19.47 -14.66 13.91
CA PRO A 59 18.71 -13.84 14.85
C PRO A 59 19.49 -12.65 15.39
N GLN A 60 18.88 -11.47 15.30
CA GLN A 60 19.39 -10.23 15.88
C GLN A 60 18.38 -9.73 16.92
N GLY A 61 18.86 -9.25 18.06
CA GLY A 61 18.00 -8.53 19.00
C GLY A 61 17.51 -7.20 18.43
N ALA A 62 16.55 -6.57 19.13
CA ALA A 62 16.01 -5.26 18.74
C ALA A 62 17.12 -4.22 18.49
N ALA A 63 17.05 -3.52 17.36
CA ALA A 63 18.08 -2.60 16.93
C ALA A 63 17.56 -1.55 15.96
N VAL A 64 18.23 -0.40 15.92
CA VAL A 64 17.94 0.72 15.01
C VAL A 64 19.21 1.18 14.33
N ASN A 65 19.06 1.97 13.24
CA ASN A 65 20.17 2.59 12.52
C ASN A 65 21.24 1.60 12.03
N ILE A 66 20.82 0.41 11.59
CA ILE A 66 21.73 -0.57 11.01
C ILE A 66 21.96 -0.26 9.54
N THR A 67 23.21 -0.40 9.11
CA THR A 67 23.58 -0.42 7.70
C THR A 67 23.77 -1.87 7.27
N VAL A 68 23.13 -2.24 6.16
CA VAL A 68 23.31 -3.53 5.49
C VAL A 68 23.90 -3.25 4.11
N ILE A 69 25.03 -3.87 3.79
CA ILE A 69 25.68 -3.72 2.48
C ILE A 69 25.55 -5.04 1.75
N VAL A 70 24.84 -5.07 0.63
CA VAL A 70 24.75 -6.25 -0.24
C VAL A 70 25.69 -6.06 -1.43
N THR A 71 26.56 -7.02 -1.67
CA THR A 71 27.54 -6.97 -2.76
C THR A 71 27.46 -8.23 -3.62
N GLY A 72 27.04 -8.06 -4.87
CA GLY A 72 27.15 -9.02 -5.97
C GLY A 72 27.96 -8.39 -7.11
N THR A 73 27.41 -8.36 -8.33
CA THR A 73 27.95 -7.52 -9.41
C THR A 73 27.73 -6.02 -9.20
N GLU A 74 26.79 -5.64 -8.35
CA GLU A 74 26.58 -4.28 -7.87
C GLU A 74 26.60 -4.25 -6.33
N ARG A 75 26.96 -3.08 -5.79
CA ARG A 75 26.99 -2.83 -4.34
C ARG A 75 25.80 -1.97 -3.94
N ILE A 76 24.87 -2.57 -3.20
CA ILE A 76 23.67 -1.92 -2.66
C ILE A 76 23.88 -1.62 -1.19
N ILE A 77 23.60 -0.38 -0.77
CA ILE A 77 23.69 0.04 0.64
C ILE A 77 22.28 0.34 1.15
N LEU A 78 21.81 -0.46 2.10
CA LEU A 78 20.56 -0.23 2.82
C LEU A 78 20.87 0.48 4.13
N GLN A 79 20.29 1.66 4.30
CA GLN A 79 20.49 2.52 5.46
C GLN A 79 19.25 2.55 6.35
N ASN A 80 19.46 2.92 7.60
CA ASN A 80 18.40 3.05 8.60
C ASN A 80 17.57 1.75 8.76
N VAL A 81 18.22 0.59 8.69
CA VAL A 81 17.54 -0.71 8.89
C VAL A 81 17.29 -0.92 10.39
N CYS A 82 16.10 -1.39 10.73
CA CYS A 82 15.76 -1.80 12.08
C CYS A 82 15.63 -3.33 12.19
N PHE A 83 15.92 -3.87 13.38
CA PHE A 83 15.44 -5.17 13.81
C PHE A 83 14.36 -4.95 14.86
N GLY A 84 13.14 -5.42 14.60
CA GLY A 84 11.95 -5.14 15.37
C GLY A 84 10.86 -6.19 15.19
N ASP A 85 9.64 -5.89 15.60
CA ASP A 85 8.50 -6.80 15.41
C ASP A 85 7.77 -6.45 14.11
N VAL A 86 7.65 -7.44 13.21
CA VAL A 86 7.07 -7.26 11.87
C VAL A 86 5.70 -7.93 11.79
N PHE A 87 4.71 -7.18 11.31
CA PHE A 87 3.32 -7.63 11.19
C PHE A 87 2.84 -7.54 9.75
N MET A 88 2.26 -8.63 9.26
CA MET A 88 1.55 -8.64 7.99
C MET A 88 0.11 -8.14 8.20
N LEU A 89 -0.28 -7.13 7.44
CA LEU A 89 -1.62 -6.55 7.44
C LEU A 89 -2.32 -6.93 6.14
N SER A 90 -3.27 -7.87 6.19
CA SER A 90 -3.96 -8.36 4.99
C SER A 90 -5.48 -8.30 5.11
N GLY A 91 -6.16 -8.38 3.96
CA GLY A 91 -7.60 -8.29 3.84
C GLY A 91 -8.03 -7.26 2.80
N GLN A 92 -9.11 -6.53 3.10
CA GLN A 92 -9.75 -5.59 2.17
C GLN A 92 -9.68 -4.12 2.66
N SER A 93 -10.61 -3.31 2.17
CA SER A 93 -10.67 -1.84 2.34
C SER A 93 -10.52 -1.37 3.79
N ASN A 94 -11.06 -2.09 4.78
CA ASN A 94 -10.96 -1.66 6.18
C ASN A 94 -9.55 -1.84 6.77
N MET A 95 -8.76 -2.80 6.26
CA MET A 95 -7.34 -2.92 6.60
C MET A 95 -6.49 -1.97 5.76
N GLU A 96 -6.89 -1.75 4.50
CA GLU A 96 -6.22 -0.84 3.57
C GLU A 96 -6.40 0.64 3.93
N LEU A 97 -7.50 0.98 4.62
CA LEU A 97 -7.98 2.32 4.91
C LEU A 97 -6.85 3.23 5.45
N PRO A 98 -6.45 4.28 4.71
CA PRO A 98 -5.32 5.12 5.11
C PRO A 98 -5.69 6.12 6.22
N MET A 99 -4.69 6.64 6.93
CA MET A 99 -4.88 7.66 7.97
C MET A 99 -5.54 8.94 7.43
N THR A 100 -5.28 9.31 6.18
CA THR A 100 -5.98 10.43 5.50
C THR A 100 -7.50 10.29 5.54
N ARG A 101 -8.02 9.06 5.46
CA ARG A 101 -9.46 8.77 5.45
C ARG A 101 -10.11 8.76 6.84
N VAL A 102 -9.33 8.93 7.90
CA VAL A 102 -9.81 9.10 9.29
C VAL A 102 -9.39 10.44 9.89
N ALA A 103 -8.91 11.37 9.07
CA ALA A 103 -8.37 12.64 9.53
C ALA A 103 -9.37 13.47 10.35
N ASP A 104 -10.67 13.37 10.09
CA ASP A 104 -11.70 14.07 10.88
C ASP A 104 -11.72 13.68 12.36
N LEU A 105 -11.43 12.41 12.66
CA LEU A 105 -11.44 11.89 14.03
C LEU A 105 -10.04 11.80 14.63
N SER A 106 -9.01 11.74 13.78
CA SER A 106 -7.63 11.41 14.17
C SER A 106 -6.65 12.51 13.77
N ARG A 107 -7.11 13.76 13.62
CA ARG A 107 -6.28 14.90 13.19
C ARG A 107 -5.08 15.10 14.11
N GLU A 108 -5.31 15.02 15.41
CA GLU A 108 -4.26 15.16 16.42
C GLU A 108 -3.19 14.08 16.27
N ASP A 109 -3.59 12.82 16.02
CA ASP A 109 -2.66 11.71 15.81
C ASP A 109 -1.78 11.92 14.56
N ILE A 110 -2.34 12.50 13.51
CA ILE A 110 -1.63 12.83 12.26
C ILE A 110 -0.65 13.98 12.49
N ASP A 111 -1.12 15.07 13.11
CA ASP A 111 -0.31 16.28 13.30
C ASP A 111 0.82 16.07 14.31
N GLN A 112 0.60 15.23 15.33
CA GLN A 112 1.59 14.91 16.37
C GLN A 112 2.42 13.66 16.05
N ALA A 113 2.22 13.02 14.90
CA ALA A 113 2.96 11.83 14.49
C ALA A 113 4.46 12.11 14.51
N ASN A 114 5.21 11.47 15.40
CA ASN A 114 6.66 11.66 15.53
C ASN A 114 7.34 10.36 16.01
N ASN A 115 6.95 9.23 15.42
CA ASN A 115 7.55 7.94 15.73
C ASN A 115 8.12 7.27 14.48
N PRO A 116 9.37 7.60 14.09
CA PRO A 116 10.02 7.02 12.92
C PRO A 116 10.39 5.53 13.09
N LEU A 117 10.13 4.93 14.25
CA LEU A 117 10.35 3.50 14.51
C LEU A 117 9.11 2.64 14.23
N ILE A 118 7.96 3.26 13.96
CA ILE A 118 6.81 2.59 13.35
C ILE A 118 6.90 2.86 11.85
N ARG A 119 6.98 1.80 11.05
CA ARG A 119 7.19 1.91 9.60
C ARG A 119 6.28 0.97 8.84
N GLN A 120 5.86 1.40 7.65
CA GLN A 120 5.01 0.61 6.77
C GLN A 120 5.68 0.42 5.40
N PHE A 121 5.62 -0.80 4.91
CA PHE A 121 5.82 -1.13 3.50
C PHE A 121 4.46 -1.48 2.90
N ARG A 122 4.06 -0.78 1.84
CA ARG A 122 2.81 -1.05 1.12
C ARG A 122 3.11 -1.86 -0.13
N LEU A 123 2.53 -3.05 -0.23
CA LEU A 123 2.62 -3.84 -1.44
C LEU A 123 1.77 -3.19 -2.53
N ALA A 124 2.38 -3.00 -3.70
CA ALA A 124 1.63 -2.68 -4.90
C ALA A 124 0.75 -3.89 -5.27
N PRO A 125 -0.56 -3.72 -5.49
CA PRO A 125 -1.44 -4.82 -5.90
C PRO A 125 -0.95 -5.45 -7.20
N GLN A 126 -0.86 -6.78 -7.21
CA GLN A 126 -0.54 -7.58 -8.39
C GLN A 126 -1.68 -8.56 -8.63
N TYR A 127 -2.16 -8.63 -9.86
CA TYR A 127 -3.26 -9.51 -10.24
C TYR A 127 -2.68 -10.66 -11.07
N VAL A 128 -2.68 -11.86 -10.49
CA VAL A 128 -2.16 -13.08 -11.12
C VAL A 128 -3.31 -14.05 -11.28
N PHE A 129 -3.67 -14.35 -12.52
CA PHE A 129 -4.80 -15.21 -12.87
C PHE A 129 -4.38 -16.60 -13.37
N GLY A 130 -3.13 -16.76 -13.80
CA GLY A 130 -2.57 -17.99 -14.34
C GLY A 130 -1.89 -18.88 -13.28
N GLU A 131 -0.97 -19.74 -13.73
CA GLU A 131 -0.16 -20.54 -12.81
C GLU A 131 0.59 -19.67 -11.81
N GLU A 132 0.77 -20.18 -10.59
CA GLU A 132 1.57 -19.53 -9.55
C GLU A 132 2.99 -19.30 -10.09
N SER A 133 3.27 -18.07 -10.52
CA SER A 133 4.62 -17.61 -10.82
C SER A 133 5.23 -16.97 -9.58
N GLU A 134 6.55 -16.99 -9.49
CA GLU A 134 7.24 -16.24 -8.44
C GLU A 134 6.83 -14.77 -8.52
N SER A 135 6.13 -14.27 -7.50
CA SER A 135 5.69 -12.88 -7.44
C SER A 135 6.92 -11.97 -7.30
N HIS A 136 7.16 -11.14 -8.30
CA HIS A 136 8.18 -10.10 -8.22
C HIS A 136 7.62 -8.92 -7.43
N LEU A 137 8.03 -8.78 -6.17
CA LEU A 137 7.66 -7.60 -5.39
C LEU A 137 8.26 -6.35 -6.04
N MET A 138 7.39 -5.42 -6.44
CA MET A 138 7.80 -4.12 -6.96
C MET A 138 8.50 -3.31 -5.88
N ASP A 139 9.47 -2.50 -6.29
CA ASP A 139 10.16 -1.57 -5.40
C ASP A 139 9.16 -0.56 -4.83
N ALA A 140 9.09 -0.47 -3.51
CA ALA A 140 8.30 0.54 -2.81
C ALA A 140 9.05 1.02 -1.55
N PRO A 141 8.89 2.30 -1.16
CA PRO A 141 9.55 2.81 0.02
C PRO A 141 8.91 2.27 1.30
N TRP A 142 9.73 2.13 2.33
CA TRP A 142 9.24 2.08 3.71
C TRP A 142 8.98 3.51 4.18
N THR A 143 7.77 3.78 4.67
CA THR A 143 7.38 5.09 5.22
C THR A 143 7.25 5.00 6.74
N GLY A 144 7.58 6.09 7.45
CA GLY A 144 7.52 6.19 8.91
C GLY A 144 6.23 6.85 9.41
N ALA A 145 5.90 6.64 10.68
CA ALA A 145 4.81 7.34 11.35
C ALA A 145 5.26 8.76 11.78
N VAL A 146 5.54 9.59 10.79
CA VAL A 146 6.03 10.98 10.91
C VAL A 146 5.13 11.92 10.07
N PRO A 147 5.20 13.25 10.24
CA PRO A 147 4.30 14.17 9.55
C PRO A 147 4.46 14.03 8.04
N GLY A 148 3.33 14.04 7.32
CA GLY A 148 3.28 13.82 5.86
C GLY A 148 3.29 12.34 5.47
N GLU A 149 4.19 11.52 5.99
CA GLU A 149 4.29 10.09 5.64
C GLU A 149 3.21 9.21 6.27
N ILE A 150 2.77 9.56 7.50
CA ILE A 150 1.71 8.83 8.21
C ILE A 150 0.39 8.77 7.43
N LEU A 151 0.15 9.74 6.53
CA LEU A 151 -1.09 9.91 5.77
C LEU A 151 -1.52 8.64 5.01
N GLU A 152 -0.57 7.89 4.46
CA GLU A 152 -0.83 6.68 3.66
C GLU A 152 -0.65 5.37 4.46
N MET A 153 -0.40 5.47 5.77
CA MET A 153 -0.40 4.29 6.64
C MET A 153 -1.81 3.76 6.83
N SER A 154 -1.95 2.42 6.88
CA SER A 154 -3.17 1.78 7.34
C SER A 154 -3.55 2.32 8.71
N ALA A 155 -4.75 2.87 8.86
CA ALA A 155 -5.22 3.43 10.12
C ALA A 155 -5.28 2.36 11.22
N ALA A 156 -5.86 1.20 10.90
CA ALA A 156 -5.87 0.05 11.79
C ALA A 156 -4.45 -0.40 12.17
N GLY A 157 -3.56 -0.47 11.17
CA GLY A 157 -2.15 -0.81 11.36
C GLY A 157 -1.40 0.18 12.26
N TYR A 158 -1.58 1.48 12.05
CA TYR A 158 -0.94 2.54 12.82
C TYR A 158 -1.38 2.50 14.29
N PHE A 159 -2.69 2.46 14.57
CA PHE A 159 -3.16 2.44 15.96
C PHE A 159 -2.73 1.18 16.70
N PHE A 160 -2.73 0.03 16.01
CA PHE A 160 -2.16 -1.20 16.54
C PHE A 160 -0.67 -1.03 16.85
N ALA A 161 0.13 -0.59 15.88
CA ALA A 161 1.58 -0.43 16.02
C ALA A 161 1.94 0.54 17.13
N ARG A 162 1.23 1.68 17.21
CA ARG A 162 1.41 2.66 18.28
C ARG A 162 1.20 2.04 19.65
N ARG A 163 0.08 1.32 19.82
CA ARG A 163 -0.26 0.70 21.10
C ARG A 163 0.73 -0.38 21.51
N ILE A 164 1.25 -1.15 20.56
CA ILE A 164 2.30 -2.14 20.81
C ILE A 164 3.60 -1.44 21.17
N PHE A 165 4.04 -0.47 20.37
CA PHE A 165 5.27 0.29 20.58
C PHE A 165 5.31 0.94 21.97
N GLU A 166 4.24 1.59 22.41
CA GLU A 166 4.12 2.17 23.76
C GLU A 166 4.40 1.17 24.90
N LYS A 167 4.09 -0.12 24.68
CA LYS A 167 4.26 -1.15 25.70
C LYS A 167 5.64 -1.76 25.71
N ILE A 168 6.23 -1.97 24.53
CA ILE A 168 7.45 -2.78 24.40
C ILE A 168 8.67 -1.97 23.95
N ASN A 169 8.47 -0.77 23.39
CA ASN A 169 9.51 0.15 22.92
C ASN A 169 10.50 -0.49 21.93
N VAL A 170 9.98 -1.26 20.98
CA VAL A 170 10.73 -1.95 19.92
C VAL A 170 10.22 -1.44 18.56
N PRO A 171 11.09 -1.25 17.54
CA PRO A 171 10.65 -0.85 16.21
C PRO A 171 9.55 -1.78 15.66
N ILE A 172 8.54 -1.22 15.01
CA ILE A 172 7.42 -1.97 14.44
C ILE A 172 7.42 -1.82 12.92
N GLY A 173 7.48 -2.95 12.21
CA GLY A 173 7.31 -3.01 10.76
C GLY A 173 5.91 -3.48 10.40
N LEU A 174 5.23 -2.76 9.53
CA LEU A 174 3.92 -3.11 8.99
C LEU A 174 4.06 -3.43 7.51
N VAL A 175 3.71 -4.65 7.11
CA VAL A 175 3.69 -5.06 5.70
C VAL A 175 2.24 -5.07 5.26
N LEU A 176 1.81 -4.03 4.55
CA LEU A 176 0.43 -3.87 4.11
C LEU A 176 0.20 -4.59 2.78
N ASN A 177 -0.55 -5.68 2.85
CA ASN A 177 -1.00 -6.53 1.75
C ASN A 177 -2.54 -6.66 1.78
N ALA A 178 -3.24 -5.52 1.67
CA ALA A 178 -4.69 -5.46 1.67
C ALA A 178 -5.19 -4.69 0.45
N GLN A 179 -6.29 -5.16 -0.13
CA GLN A 179 -6.87 -4.61 -1.36
C GLN A 179 -8.39 -4.46 -1.23
N GLY A 180 -8.87 -3.23 -1.24
CA GLY A 180 -10.28 -2.89 -1.24
C GLY A 180 -11.02 -3.48 -2.44
N GLY A 181 -12.21 -4.01 -2.17
CA GLY A 181 -13.05 -4.66 -3.18
C GLY A 181 -12.58 -6.06 -3.62
N SER A 182 -11.47 -6.58 -3.07
CA SER A 182 -11.09 -7.98 -3.29
C SER A 182 -12.04 -8.90 -2.53
N SER A 183 -12.47 -9.97 -3.18
CA SER A 183 -13.24 -11.05 -2.56
C SER A 183 -12.30 -12.10 -1.96
N VAL A 184 -12.78 -12.98 -1.09
CA VAL A 184 -11.93 -14.03 -0.49
C VAL A 184 -11.39 -14.99 -1.55
N GLU A 185 -12.14 -15.23 -2.61
CA GLU A 185 -11.77 -16.11 -3.72
C GLU A 185 -10.54 -15.60 -4.46
N ALA A 186 -10.34 -14.28 -4.53
CA ALA A 186 -9.15 -13.68 -5.14
C ALA A 186 -7.85 -13.97 -4.36
N TRP A 187 -7.94 -14.45 -3.11
CA TRP A 187 -6.80 -14.80 -2.26
C TRP A 187 -6.61 -16.32 -2.10
N MET A 188 -7.42 -17.11 -2.80
CA MET A 188 -7.39 -18.56 -2.70
C MET A 188 -6.73 -19.17 -3.93
N PRO A 189 -5.88 -20.20 -3.76
CA PRO A 189 -5.33 -20.91 -4.90
C PRO A 189 -6.44 -21.67 -5.64
N MET A 190 -6.30 -21.79 -6.97
CA MET A 190 -7.34 -22.38 -7.84
C MET A 190 -7.76 -23.79 -7.39
N ASN A 191 -6.80 -24.63 -6.98
CA ASN A 191 -7.07 -25.98 -6.48
C ASN A 191 -7.97 -26.03 -5.22
N VAL A 192 -8.08 -24.93 -4.48
CA VAL A 192 -9.01 -24.80 -3.36
C VAL A 192 -10.37 -24.30 -3.85
N LEU A 193 -10.41 -23.35 -4.79
CA LEU A 193 -11.65 -22.83 -5.39
C LEU A 193 -12.46 -23.91 -6.11
N ASP A 194 -11.79 -24.87 -6.75
CA ASP A 194 -12.43 -26.01 -7.45
C ASP A 194 -13.34 -26.85 -6.54
N LYS A 195 -13.14 -26.76 -5.21
CA LYS A 195 -13.99 -27.45 -4.21
C LYS A 195 -15.32 -26.74 -3.96
N PHE A 196 -15.47 -25.50 -4.41
CA PHE A 196 -16.63 -24.64 -4.14
C PHE A 196 -17.42 -24.26 -5.40
N GLY A 197 -16.94 -24.58 -6.60
CA GLY A 197 -17.64 -24.34 -7.86
C GLY A 197 -16.70 -24.19 -9.05
N ASP A 198 -17.26 -23.81 -10.19
CA ASP A 198 -16.47 -23.45 -11.38
C ASP A 198 -16.08 -21.96 -11.32
N PHE A 199 -14.83 -21.72 -10.92
CA PHE A 199 -14.21 -20.40 -10.94
C PHE A 199 -13.32 -20.18 -12.18
N HIS A 200 -13.17 -21.17 -13.05
CA HIS A 200 -12.36 -21.04 -14.26
C HIS A 200 -13.04 -20.14 -15.29
N GLY A 201 -14.36 -20.23 -15.45
CA GLY A 201 -15.12 -19.39 -16.41
C GLY A 201 -14.88 -17.88 -16.25
N PRO A 202 -15.05 -17.31 -15.04
CA PRO A 202 -14.79 -15.89 -14.77
C PRO A 202 -13.34 -15.46 -14.98
N ILE A 203 -12.37 -16.36 -14.75
CA ILE A 203 -10.94 -16.07 -14.86
C ILE A 203 -10.43 -16.24 -16.29
N GLN A 204 -11.06 -17.09 -17.09
CA GLN A 204 -10.66 -17.43 -18.46
C GLN A 204 -10.31 -16.22 -19.34
N PRO A 205 -11.06 -15.09 -19.33
CA PRO A 205 -10.70 -13.91 -20.14
C PRO A 205 -9.36 -13.28 -19.75
N PHE A 206 -8.90 -13.48 -18.51
CA PHE A 206 -7.68 -12.90 -17.93
C PHE A 206 -6.45 -13.80 -18.03
N LEU A 207 -6.60 -15.04 -18.54
CA LEU A 207 -5.49 -16.00 -18.71
C LEU A 207 -4.59 -15.71 -19.91
N ARG A 208 -5.04 -14.85 -20.85
CA ARG A 208 -4.26 -14.47 -22.02
C ARG A 208 -3.31 -13.32 -21.66
N ASP A 209 -2.07 -13.39 -22.14
CA ASP A 209 -1.11 -12.29 -22.02
C ASP A 209 -1.70 -10.96 -22.53
N GLY A 210 -1.53 -9.90 -21.73
CA GLY A 210 -2.02 -8.55 -22.02
C GLY A 210 -3.53 -8.33 -21.81
N SER A 211 -4.31 -9.37 -21.51
CA SER A 211 -5.76 -9.23 -21.29
C SER A 211 -6.11 -8.35 -20.09
N LEU A 212 -5.32 -8.41 -19.01
CA LEU A 212 -5.48 -7.54 -17.85
C LEU A 212 -5.25 -6.07 -18.23
N ASP A 213 -4.18 -5.78 -18.98
CA ASP A 213 -3.86 -4.41 -19.40
C ASP A 213 -4.95 -3.84 -20.32
N GLU A 214 -5.45 -4.65 -21.26
CA GLU A 214 -6.59 -4.30 -22.11
C GLU A 214 -7.84 -4.00 -21.27
N PHE A 215 -8.15 -4.85 -20.28
CA PHE A 215 -9.28 -4.67 -19.38
C PHE A 215 -9.16 -3.38 -18.55
N LEU A 216 -7.96 -3.12 -17.99
CA LEU A 216 -7.69 -1.91 -17.20
C LEU A 216 -7.78 -0.65 -18.06
N ALA A 217 -7.26 -0.67 -19.28
CA ALA A 217 -7.35 0.44 -20.23
C ALA A 217 -8.81 0.70 -20.66
N ASP A 218 -9.58 -0.35 -20.93
CA ASP A 218 -11.00 -0.24 -21.29
C ASP A 218 -11.86 0.23 -20.12
N ARG A 219 -11.58 -0.26 -18.90
CA ARG A 219 -12.18 0.26 -17.66
C ARG A 219 -11.89 1.76 -17.49
N GLN A 220 -10.63 2.18 -17.66
CA GLN A 220 -10.26 3.58 -17.54
C GLN A 220 -11.00 4.44 -18.58
N ARG A 221 -11.05 4.00 -19.84
CA ARG A 221 -11.83 4.68 -20.89
C ARG A 221 -13.31 4.82 -20.53
N ARG A 222 -13.93 3.79 -19.97
CA ARG A 222 -15.34 3.87 -19.51
C ARG A 222 -15.52 4.84 -18.35
N VAL A 223 -14.60 4.83 -17.38
CA VAL A 223 -14.62 5.77 -16.24
C VAL A 223 -14.47 7.21 -16.73
N ASP A 224 -13.51 7.46 -17.62
CA ASP A 224 -13.28 8.79 -18.20
C ASP A 224 -14.49 9.26 -19.03
N ALA A 225 -15.08 8.38 -19.84
CA ALA A 225 -16.28 8.68 -20.61
C ALA A 225 -17.48 8.99 -19.69
N TRP A 226 -17.64 8.24 -18.59
CA TRP A 226 -18.67 8.50 -17.59
C TRP A 226 -18.48 9.89 -16.95
N TYR A 227 -17.27 10.23 -16.51
CA TYR A 227 -16.96 11.56 -15.98
C TYR A 227 -17.14 12.68 -17.01
N ALA A 228 -16.79 12.45 -18.28
CA ALA A 228 -17.02 13.42 -19.35
C ALA A 228 -18.52 13.64 -19.60
N GLY A 229 -19.32 12.56 -19.59
CA GLY A 229 -20.78 12.61 -19.71
C GLY A 229 -21.45 13.45 -18.62
N LEU A 230 -20.94 13.40 -17.38
CA LEU A 230 -21.41 14.26 -16.29
C LEU A 230 -21.27 15.76 -16.60
N VAL A 231 -20.28 16.14 -17.41
CA VAL A 231 -20.03 17.53 -17.82
C VAL A 231 -20.92 17.93 -19.01
N THR A 232 -21.19 17.01 -19.94
CA THR A 232 -21.83 17.35 -21.23
C THR A 232 -23.33 17.11 -21.30
N GLU A 233 -23.87 16.10 -20.59
CA GLU A 233 -25.27 15.64 -20.76
C GLU A 233 -26.24 16.22 -19.72
N GLY A 234 -25.81 17.22 -18.95
CA GLY A 234 -26.70 18.14 -18.25
C GLY A 234 -27.06 17.77 -16.82
N VAL A 235 -26.18 18.17 -15.88
CA VAL A 235 -26.51 18.75 -14.55
C VAL A 235 -25.30 19.55 -14.01
N ALA A 236 -24.11 19.43 -14.60
CA ALA A 236 -22.91 20.17 -14.19
C ALA A 236 -22.90 21.66 -14.61
N VAL A 237 -23.96 22.40 -14.32
CA VAL A 237 -23.73 23.78 -13.95
C VAL A 237 -23.13 23.69 -12.55
N ARG A 238 -21.81 23.88 -12.41
CA ARG A 238 -21.20 24.23 -11.13
C ARG A 238 -21.79 25.58 -10.73
N SER A 239 -23.04 25.57 -10.26
CA SER A 239 -23.69 26.77 -9.78
C SER A 239 -22.83 27.25 -8.62
N ARG A 240 -22.31 28.47 -8.75
CA ARG A 240 -21.62 29.14 -7.65
C ARG A 240 -22.59 29.58 -6.56
N GLU A 241 -23.90 29.44 -6.83
CA GLU A 241 -24.99 29.83 -5.96
C GLU A 241 -25.77 28.58 -5.53
N ILE A 242 -26.20 28.56 -4.27
CA ILE A 242 -27.06 27.52 -3.72
C ILE A 242 -28.43 27.63 -4.41
N PRO A 243 -28.92 26.57 -5.09
CA PRO A 243 -30.25 26.58 -5.71
C PRO A 243 -31.37 26.81 -4.69
N GLU A 244 -32.46 27.47 -5.09
CA GLU A 244 -33.61 27.74 -4.20
C GLU A 244 -34.28 26.46 -3.67
N ASP A 245 -34.19 25.35 -4.41
CA ASP A 245 -34.73 24.04 -4.04
C ASP A 245 -33.74 23.17 -3.24
N ALA A 246 -32.54 23.69 -2.95
CA ALA A 246 -31.62 23.04 -2.02
C ALA A 246 -32.21 23.02 -0.61
N TYR A 247 -31.97 21.92 0.11
CA TYR A 247 -32.43 21.75 1.49
C TYR A 247 -31.27 21.31 2.40
N PRO A 248 -31.31 21.63 3.70
CA PRO A 248 -30.29 21.21 4.63
C PRO A 248 -30.20 19.68 4.75
N VAL A 249 -28.98 19.17 4.75
CA VAL A 249 -28.67 17.74 4.99
C VAL A 249 -27.68 17.62 6.14
N THR A 250 -27.86 16.61 6.98
CA THR A 250 -26.93 16.28 8.06
C THR A 250 -25.99 15.18 7.60
N LEU A 251 -24.69 15.39 7.79
CA LEU A 251 -23.63 14.43 7.43
C LEU A 251 -22.84 14.03 8.69
N PRO A 252 -22.40 12.75 8.82
CA PRO A 252 -22.70 11.64 7.90
C PRO A 252 -24.15 11.15 8.02
N GLY A 253 -24.74 10.74 6.89
CA GLY A 253 -26.11 10.23 6.83
C GLY A 253 -26.36 9.40 5.56
N LEU A 254 -27.45 8.63 5.53
CA LEU A 254 -27.85 7.88 4.34
C LEU A 254 -28.68 8.77 3.42
N PHE A 255 -28.21 8.99 2.21
CA PHE A 255 -28.88 9.81 1.21
C PHE A 255 -28.70 9.23 -0.20
N PRO A 256 -29.78 9.11 -1.01
CA PRO A 256 -31.19 9.29 -0.64
C PRO A 256 -31.68 8.17 0.30
N ALA A 257 -32.81 8.38 0.97
CA ALA A 257 -33.40 7.38 1.88
C ALA A 257 -33.80 6.08 1.17
N ASP A 258 -33.97 6.11 -0.15
CA ASP A 258 -34.24 4.95 -1.00
C ASP A 258 -33.20 4.85 -2.14
N PRO A 259 -32.15 4.02 -1.96
CA PRO A 259 -31.08 3.89 -2.95
C PRO A 259 -31.52 3.16 -4.22
N GLU A 260 -32.65 2.43 -4.23
CA GLU A 260 -33.14 1.76 -5.44
C GLU A 260 -33.80 2.73 -6.43
N LYS A 261 -34.16 3.93 -5.96
CA LYS A 261 -34.90 4.93 -6.75
C LYS A 261 -34.05 6.01 -7.38
N PHE A 262 -32.74 5.99 -7.19
CA PHE A 262 -31.86 7.04 -7.68
C PHE A 262 -30.56 6.49 -8.26
N CYS A 263 -30.35 6.76 -9.55
CA CYS A 263 -29.07 6.59 -10.22
C CYS A 263 -28.74 7.93 -10.89
N GLY A 264 -27.74 8.64 -10.37
CA GLY A 264 -27.39 9.98 -10.82
C GLY A 264 -26.41 10.69 -9.89
N SER A 265 -26.33 12.02 -10.03
CA SER A 265 -25.43 12.88 -9.25
C SER A 265 -26.19 13.68 -8.21
N VAL A 266 -25.64 13.79 -7.00
CA VAL A 266 -26.13 14.66 -5.92
C VAL A 266 -25.13 15.80 -5.73
N TRP A 267 -25.64 17.03 -5.65
CA TRP A 267 -24.81 18.20 -5.37
C TRP A 267 -24.95 18.60 -3.90
N PHE A 268 -23.82 18.73 -3.22
CA PHE A 268 -23.75 19.31 -1.88
C PHE A 268 -23.25 20.74 -1.99
N TYR A 269 -23.96 21.66 -1.35
CA TYR A 269 -23.57 23.06 -1.28
C TYR A 269 -23.24 23.43 0.17
N LYS A 270 -22.15 24.15 0.37
CA LYS A 270 -21.71 24.62 1.68
C LYS A 270 -21.08 25.99 1.54
N ASP A 271 -21.69 26.98 2.19
CA ASP A 271 -21.06 28.27 2.36
C ASP A 271 -20.01 28.18 3.47
N PHE A 272 -18.84 28.73 3.21
CA PHE A 272 -17.79 28.88 4.20
C PHE A 272 -17.13 30.25 4.03
N THR A 273 -16.60 30.78 5.12
CA THR A 273 -15.81 32.02 5.09
C THR A 273 -14.35 31.65 5.28
N LEU A 274 -13.50 32.12 4.37
CA LEU A 274 -12.06 32.02 4.50
C LEU A 274 -11.56 33.27 5.22
N GLU A 275 -11.22 33.15 6.50
CA GLU A 275 -10.79 34.29 7.33
C GLU A 275 -9.43 34.86 6.89
N LYS A 276 -8.59 34.04 6.26
CA LYS A 276 -7.26 34.44 5.77
C LYS A 276 -6.92 33.68 4.49
N ASP A 277 -6.40 34.42 3.49
CA ASP A 277 -5.84 33.82 2.30
C ASP A 277 -4.62 32.95 2.68
N PRO A 278 -4.59 31.65 2.32
CA PRO A 278 -3.46 30.78 2.61
C PRO A 278 -2.16 31.25 1.94
N GLY A 279 -2.22 32.08 0.88
CA GLY A 279 -1.03 32.59 0.20
C GLY A 279 -0.25 31.55 -0.62
N GLU A 280 -0.68 30.29 -0.58
CA GLU A 280 -0.14 29.17 -1.34
C GLU A 280 -1.28 28.24 -1.80
N GLN A 281 -0.98 27.31 -2.71
CA GLN A 281 -1.95 26.30 -3.12
C GLN A 281 -2.29 25.40 -1.94
N GLY A 282 -3.57 25.30 -1.61
CA GLY A 282 -4.08 24.47 -0.53
C GLY A 282 -5.21 23.55 -1.00
N PHE A 283 -5.47 22.53 -0.20
CA PHE A 283 -6.61 21.64 -0.39
C PHE A 283 -7.72 22.04 0.60
N LEU A 284 -8.91 22.33 0.08
CA LEU A 284 -10.08 22.59 0.90
C LEU A 284 -10.76 21.26 1.25
N TYR A 285 -10.66 20.86 2.51
CA TYR A 285 -11.35 19.69 3.05
C TYR A 285 -12.59 20.14 3.81
N LEU A 286 -13.77 19.74 3.35
CA LEU A 286 -15.06 20.21 3.89
C LEU A 286 -15.77 19.19 4.79
N GLY A 287 -15.05 18.14 5.20
CA GLY A 287 -15.61 16.90 5.76
C GLY A 287 -16.01 15.92 4.67
#